data_AF-A0A6B1KS57-F1
#
_entry.id   AF-A0A6B1KS57-F1
#
_cell.length_a   1.000
_cell.length_b   1.000
_cell.length_c   1.000
_cell.angle_alpha   90.00
_cell.angle_beta   90.00
_cell.angle_gamma   90.00
#
_symmetry.space_group_name_H-M   'P 1'
#
loop_
_entity.id
_entity.type
_entity.pdbx_description
1 polymer ?
#
loop_
_entity_poly.entity_id
_entity_poly.type
_entity_poly.pdbx_seq_one_letter_code
_entity_poly.pdbx_strand_id
1 'polypeptide(L)'
;AGAGRAAVAEAGPQGAAGAGPAGGTEVLPAGPLLAHAGSLLGVGVALPGPLDHARGVLHRVTGFPEWDGFPLREALAERLGVPVVVDKDTNAAALGLAAGGQSGSFAYLHLGTGLGAGLVIGGSVHRGARTGAGEFGHQVIQLDGPRCTCGDRGCVEALCLAAVARGDVEEAARVLGAGAANLVGLLDIDVVLLGGRTVASEPEAFVRGVGAVLGARARRTGEEAVPVRVAPGGGRVVAVGAAQSVLGPVFGRGVG
;
A
#
# COMPACT_ATOMS: atom_id res chain seq x y z
N ALA A 1 61.53 27.77 -31.07
CA ALA A 1 60.22 27.57 -31.71
C ALA A 1 59.50 26.43 -31.01
N GLY A 2 58.33 26.71 -30.40
CA GLY A 2 57.26 25.74 -30.11
C GLY A 2 57.50 24.62 -29.10
N ALA A 3 57.39 24.91 -27.80
CA ALA A 3 57.06 23.90 -26.79
C ALA A 3 55.54 23.63 -26.81
N GLY A 4 55.12 22.50 -27.35
CA GLY A 4 53.72 22.06 -27.37
C GLY A 4 53.37 21.23 -26.14
N ARG A 5 52.75 21.86 -25.15
CA ARG A 5 52.06 21.19 -24.04
C ARG A 5 50.75 20.59 -24.57
N ALA A 6 50.57 19.28 -24.42
CA ALA A 6 49.29 18.62 -24.67
C ALA A 6 48.31 19.01 -23.55
N ALA A 7 47.26 19.74 -23.92
CA ALA A 7 46.14 20.09 -23.06
C ALA A 7 45.13 18.94 -23.04
N VAL A 8 44.74 18.54 -21.84
CA VAL A 8 43.62 17.65 -21.55
C VAL A 8 42.34 18.45 -21.83
N ALA A 9 41.51 17.98 -22.76
CA ALA A 9 40.18 18.52 -23.01
C ALA A 9 39.15 17.55 -22.41
N GLU A 10 38.48 18.01 -21.35
CA GLU A 10 37.30 17.38 -20.77
C GLU A 10 36.14 17.42 -21.77
N ALA A 11 35.63 16.25 -22.15
CA ALA A 11 34.39 16.13 -22.90
C ALA A 11 33.21 16.13 -21.93
N GLY A 12 32.57 17.29 -21.78
CA GLY A 12 31.31 17.41 -21.06
C GLY A 12 30.18 16.63 -21.75
N PRO A 13 29.25 16.01 -21.01
CA PRO A 13 28.11 15.33 -21.60
C PRO A 13 27.11 16.35 -22.15
N GLN A 14 26.86 16.27 -23.45
CA GLN A 14 25.81 17.03 -24.14
C GLN A 14 24.42 16.45 -23.82
N GLY A 15 23.49 17.36 -23.56
CA GLY A 15 22.18 17.09 -22.98
C GLY A 15 21.18 16.43 -23.92
N ALA A 16 20.32 15.61 -23.30
CA ALA A 16 18.97 15.36 -23.74
C ALA A 16 18.03 15.98 -22.69
N ALA A 17 17.70 17.26 -22.89
CA ALA A 17 16.69 17.98 -22.12
C ALA A 17 15.30 17.47 -22.52
N GLY A 18 14.81 16.47 -21.80
CA GLY A 18 13.37 16.17 -21.71
C GLY A 18 12.76 17.08 -20.65
N ALA A 19 11.92 18.02 -21.08
CA ALA A 19 11.25 18.99 -20.22
C ALA A 19 10.44 18.30 -19.11
N GLY A 20 10.94 18.34 -17.88
CA GLY A 20 10.11 18.17 -16.69
C GLY A 20 9.18 19.37 -16.55
N PRO A 21 7.96 19.22 -16.00
CA PRO A 21 7.13 20.37 -15.71
C PRO A 21 7.88 21.23 -14.69
N ALA A 22 8.21 22.46 -15.07
CA ALA A 22 8.64 23.50 -14.15
C ALA A 22 7.46 23.86 -13.24
N GLY A 23 7.21 23.01 -12.24
CA GLY A 23 6.30 23.29 -11.15
C GLY A 23 7.05 24.16 -10.15
N GLY A 24 6.88 25.47 -10.26
CA GLY A 24 7.27 26.37 -9.18
C GLY A 24 6.60 25.89 -7.89
N THR A 25 7.40 25.61 -6.86
CA THR A 25 6.89 25.48 -5.50
C THR A 25 6.42 26.85 -5.07
N GLU A 26 5.18 27.20 -5.43
CA GLU A 26 4.47 28.30 -4.81
C GLU A 26 4.28 27.88 -3.34
N VAL A 27 5.10 28.47 -2.47
CA VAL A 27 4.94 28.32 -1.03
C VAL A 27 3.59 28.94 -0.70
N LEU A 28 2.58 28.09 -0.51
CA LEU A 28 1.24 28.53 -0.13
C LEU A 28 1.34 29.46 1.09
N PRO A 29 0.44 30.46 1.23
CA PRO A 29 0.51 31.44 2.31
C PRO A 29 0.53 30.77 3.69
N ALA A 30 1.29 31.32 4.64
CA ALA A 30 1.28 30.86 6.03
C ALA A 30 -0.10 31.11 6.66
N GLY A 31 -0.67 30.09 7.30
CA GLY A 31 -2.00 30.13 7.92
C GLY A 31 -2.91 28.96 7.54
N PRO A 32 -4.01 28.75 8.28
CA PRO A 32 -4.90 27.61 8.09
C PRO A 32 -5.70 27.75 6.79
N LEU A 33 -5.47 26.82 5.86
CA LEU A 33 -6.05 26.89 4.51
C LEU A 33 -7.56 26.65 4.47
N LEU A 34 -8.11 25.85 5.40
CA LEU A 34 -9.49 25.35 5.33
C LEU A 34 -10.35 25.63 6.57
N ALA A 35 -9.82 26.34 7.58
CA ALA A 35 -10.50 26.54 8.87
C ALA A 35 -11.86 27.26 8.81
N HIS A 36 -12.20 27.89 7.69
CA HIS A 36 -13.49 28.57 7.49
C HIS A 36 -14.44 27.84 6.53
N ALA A 37 -14.07 26.64 6.06
CA ALA A 37 -14.98 25.78 5.33
C ALA A 37 -15.97 25.14 6.33
N GLY A 38 -17.03 25.87 6.70
CA GLY A 38 -17.96 25.54 7.78
C GLY A 38 -18.72 24.20 7.68
N SER A 39 -18.52 23.43 6.61
CA SER A 39 -19.04 22.07 6.42
C SER A 39 -17.97 20.97 6.39
N LEU A 40 -16.68 21.32 6.48
CA LEU A 40 -15.58 20.36 6.44
C LEU A 40 -15.28 19.80 7.84
N LEU A 41 -15.55 18.51 8.02
CA LEU A 41 -15.34 17.83 9.31
C LEU A 41 -13.86 17.45 9.57
N GLY A 42 -13.06 17.32 8.51
CA GLY A 42 -11.65 16.95 8.59
C GLY A 42 -11.10 16.39 7.29
N VAL A 43 -9.84 15.98 7.31
CA VAL A 43 -9.11 15.44 6.15
C VAL A 43 -8.53 14.07 6.48
N GLY A 44 -8.81 13.09 5.63
CA GLY A 44 -8.20 11.76 5.68
C GLY A 44 -7.08 11.65 4.67
N VAL A 45 -5.93 11.14 5.10
CA VAL A 45 -4.74 10.97 4.25
C VAL A 45 -4.32 9.52 4.25
N ALA A 46 -4.17 8.97 3.05
CA ALA A 46 -3.69 7.61 2.82
C ALA A 46 -2.31 7.66 2.17
N LEU A 47 -1.40 6.81 2.64
CA LEU A 47 -0.02 6.81 2.16
C LEU A 47 0.66 5.44 2.35
N PRO A 48 1.77 5.17 1.65
CA PRO A 48 2.57 3.98 1.89
C PRO A 48 3.11 3.95 3.32
N GLY A 49 3.24 2.74 3.88
CA GLY A 49 3.90 2.52 5.17
C GLY A 49 5.43 2.41 5.04
N PRO A 50 6.12 2.14 6.17
CA PRO A 50 5.58 2.00 7.53
C PRO A 50 5.05 3.31 8.16
N LEU A 51 3.95 3.20 8.92
CA LEU A 51 3.25 4.33 9.55
C LEU A 51 2.73 3.96 10.94
N ASP A 52 3.08 4.76 11.96
CA ASP A 52 2.37 4.81 13.24
C ASP A 52 1.14 5.71 13.06
N HIS A 53 0.01 5.14 12.62
CA HIS A 53 -1.21 5.91 12.40
C HIS A 53 -1.83 6.43 13.70
N ALA A 54 -1.51 5.83 14.85
CA ALA A 54 -1.98 6.29 16.15
C ALA A 54 -1.31 7.62 16.54
N ARG A 55 0.00 7.75 16.30
CA ARG A 55 0.74 9.02 16.47
C ARG A 55 0.76 9.91 15.23
N GLY A 56 0.39 9.37 14.08
CA GLY A 56 0.48 10.05 12.80
C GLY A 56 1.91 10.33 12.36
N VAL A 57 2.82 9.43 12.72
CA VAL A 57 4.27 9.53 12.51
C VAL A 57 4.72 8.49 11.50
N LEU A 58 5.55 8.93 10.56
CA LEU A 58 6.10 8.10 9.51
C LEU A 58 7.37 7.39 9.95
N HIS A 59 7.58 6.18 9.45
CA HIS A 59 8.75 5.38 9.79
C HIS A 59 9.35 4.72 8.57
N ARG A 60 10.61 5.06 8.23
CA ARG A 60 11.37 4.43 7.13
C ARG A 60 10.54 4.14 5.87
N VAL A 61 9.76 5.12 5.41
CA VAL A 61 8.88 4.96 4.24
C VAL A 61 9.73 4.61 3.02
N THR A 62 9.37 3.55 2.32
CA THR A 62 10.13 3.10 1.14
C THR A 62 10.18 4.21 0.10
N GLY A 63 11.40 4.63 -0.27
CA GLY A 63 11.64 5.72 -1.23
C GLY A 63 11.70 7.12 -0.65
N PHE A 64 11.41 7.30 0.65
CA PHE A 64 11.41 8.60 1.35
C PHE A 64 12.06 8.49 2.75
N PRO A 65 13.36 8.15 2.83
CA PRO A 65 14.05 7.96 4.11
C PRO A 65 14.05 9.21 5.00
N GLU A 66 14.00 10.40 4.41
CA GLU A 66 13.95 11.69 5.10
C GLU A 66 12.62 11.95 5.84
N TRP A 67 11.62 11.08 5.64
CA TRP A 67 10.34 11.13 6.35
C TRP A 67 10.36 10.31 7.65
N ASP A 68 11.45 9.63 7.99
CA ASP A 68 11.55 8.86 9.23
C ASP A 68 11.43 9.76 10.47
N GLY A 69 10.43 9.48 11.31
CA GLY A 69 10.09 10.29 12.48
C GLY A 69 9.26 11.54 12.17
N PHE A 70 8.86 11.78 10.91
CA PHE A 70 8.09 12.97 10.54
C PHE A 70 6.64 12.91 11.06
N PRO A 71 6.17 13.91 11.85
CA PRO A 71 4.82 13.95 12.42
C PRO A 71 3.80 14.48 11.39
N LEU A 72 3.59 13.72 10.31
CA LEU A 72 2.76 14.14 9.17
C LEU A 72 1.37 14.64 9.57
N ARG A 73 0.71 13.96 10.51
CA ARG A 73 -0.64 14.35 10.94
C ARG A 73 -0.66 15.74 11.55
N GLU A 74 0.28 16.03 12.45
CA GLU A 74 0.37 17.32 13.14
C GLU A 74 0.72 18.43 12.14
N ALA A 75 1.72 18.21 11.30
CA ALA A 75 2.12 19.15 10.26
C ALA A 75 0.95 19.51 9.33
N LEU A 76 0.15 18.52 8.91
CA LEU A 76 -1.03 18.77 8.08
C LEU A 76 -2.16 19.43 8.86
N ALA A 77 -2.40 19.05 10.11
CA ALA A 77 -3.45 19.65 10.93
C ALA A 77 -3.20 21.14 11.18
N GLU A 78 -1.95 21.51 11.51
CA GLU A 78 -1.53 22.92 11.66
C GLU A 78 -1.72 23.68 10.35
N ARG A 79 -1.32 23.06 9.23
CA ARG A 79 -1.39 23.71 7.92
C ARG A 79 -2.80 23.91 7.39
N LEU A 80 -3.67 22.93 7.60
CA LEU A 80 -5.03 22.92 7.06
C LEU A 80 -6.02 23.60 8.02
N GLY A 81 -5.72 23.63 9.32
CA GLY A 81 -6.60 24.18 10.36
C GLY A 81 -7.83 23.33 10.63
N VAL A 82 -7.79 22.03 10.29
CA VAL A 82 -8.88 21.06 10.49
C VAL A 82 -8.31 19.73 11.00
N PRO A 83 -9.12 18.87 11.64
CA PRO A 83 -8.68 17.55 12.06
C PRO A 83 -8.13 16.71 10.90
N VAL A 84 -7.01 16.03 11.14
CA VAL A 84 -6.39 15.13 10.15
C VAL A 84 -6.29 13.73 10.71
N VAL A 85 -6.68 12.73 9.92
CA VAL A 85 -6.43 11.31 10.17
C VAL A 85 -5.50 10.80 9.09
N VAL A 86 -4.49 10.02 9.46
CA VAL A 86 -3.56 9.39 8.53
C VAL A 86 -3.64 7.87 8.68
N ASP A 87 -3.58 7.14 7.58
CA ASP A 87 -3.57 5.67 7.58
C ASP A 87 -2.80 5.14 6.37
N LYS A 88 -2.51 3.83 6.38
CA LYS A 88 -1.92 3.14 5.24
C LYS A 88 -2.91 3.11 4.08
N ASP A 89 -2.41 3.25 2.87
CA ASP A 89 -3.18 3.15 1.64
C ASP A 89 -3.98 1.85 1.51
N THR A 90 -3.44 0.72 1.97
CA THR A 90 -4.14 -0.56 1.99
C THR A 90 -5.28 -0.61 3.01
N ASN A 91 -5.09 -0.02 4.20
CA ASN A 91 -6.15 0.12 5.21
C ASN A 91 -7.27 1.03 4.71
N ALA A 92 -6.90 2.16 4.10
CA ALA A 92 -7.84 3.08 3.48
C ALA A 92 -8.59 2.37 2.33
N ALA A 93 -7.92 1.63 1.46
CA ALA A 93 -8.60 0.83 0.43
C ALA A 93 -9.60 -0.16 1.04
N ALA A 94 -9.22 -0.86 2.11
CA ALA A 94 -10.11 -1.80 2.80
C ALA A 94 -11.35 -1.11 3.41
N LEU A 95 -11.18 0.07 4.02
CA LEU A 95 -12.31 0.91 4.47
C LEU A 95 -13.20 1.35 3.30
N GLY A 96 -12.61 1.77 2.20
CA GLY A 96 -13.34 2.19 1.00
C GLY A 96 -14.17 1.04 0.41
N LEU A 97 -13.61 -0.17 0.38
CA LEU A 97 -14.32 -1.38 -0.04
C LEU A 97 -15.47 -1.70 0.91
N ALA A 98 -15.25 -1.61 2.22
CA ALA A 98 -16.29 -1.84 3.21
C ALA A 98 -17.44 -0.84 3.08
N ALA A 99 -17.13 0.45 2.89
CA ALA A 99 -18.11 1.50 2.61
C ALA A 99 -18.84 1.30 1.28
N GLY A 100 -18.20 0.63 0.32
CA GLY A 100 -18.79 0.21 -0.96
C GLY A 100 -19.68 -1.04 -0.88
N GLY A 101 -19.93 -1.57 0.32
CA GLY A 101 -20.80 -2.73 0.55
C GLY A 101 -20.07 -4.06 0.71
N GLN A 102 -18.73 -4.07 0.67
CA GLN A 102 -18.00 -5.26 1.06
C GLN A 102 -18.21 -5.52 2.56
N SER A 103 -18.56 -6.75 2.91
CA SER A 103 -18.83 -7.14 4.30
C SER A 103 -18.08 -8.42 4.65
N GLY A 104 -18.18 -8.84 5.92
CA GLY A 104 -17.46 -10.00 6.45
C GLY A 104 -16.00 -9.69 6.80
N SER A 105 -15.27 -10.75 7.12
CA SER A 105 -13.82 -10.73 7.29
C SER A 105 -13.14 -10.92 5.94
N PHE A 106 -12.28 -10.01 5.51
CA PHE A 106 -11.62 -10.10 4.21
C PHE A 106 -10.21 -9.53 4.23
N ALA A 107 -9.40 -9.96 3.27
CA ALA A 107 -8.10 -9.37 2.98
C ALA A 107 -8.14 -8.66 1.62
N TYR A 108 -7.78 -7.38 1.59
CA TYR A 108 -7.44 -6.66 0.37
C TYR A 108 -5.93 -6.72 0.17
N LEU A 109 -5.48 -7.36 -0.91
CA LEU A 109 -4.07 -7.49 -1.28
C LEU A 109 -3.76 -6.53 -2.42
N HIS A 110 -2.83 -5.59 -2.19
CA HIS A 110 -2.45 -4.58 -3.17
C HIS A 110 -1.06 -4.89 -3.72
N LEU A 111 -0.96 -5.23 -5.01
CA LEU A 111 0.32 -5.44 -5.70
C LEU A 111 0.58 -4.33 -6.72
N GLY A 112 1.67 -3.59 -6.50
CA GLY A 112 2.12 -2.49 -7.34
C GLY A 112 3.64 -2.39 -7.31
N THR A 113 4.16 -1.23 -6.89
CA THR A 113 5.61 -1.06 -6.61
C THR A 113 6.06 -1.83 -5.38
N GLY A 114 5.13 -2.19 -4.51
CA GLY A 114 5.30 -3.08 -3.38
C GLY A 114 4.06 -3.97 -3.23
N LEU A 115 3.99 -4.67 -2.10
CA LEU A 115 2.92 -5.59 -1.75
C LEU A 115 2.48 -5.38 -0.31
N GLY A 116 1.25 -4.90 -0.13
CA GLY A 116 0.65 -4.70 1.19
C GLY A 116 -0.72 -5.35 1.30
N ALA A 117 -1.24 -5.41 2.53
CA ALA A 117 -2.61 -5.84 2.78
C ALA A 117 -3.37 -4.85 3.66
N GLY A 118 -4.67 -4.71 3.38
CA GLY A 118 -5.66 -4.16 4.29
C GLY A 118 -6.51 -5.31 4.81
N LEU A 119 -6.62 -5.46 6.12
CA LEU A 119 -7.33 -6.57 6.74
C LEU A 119 -8.60 -6.04 7.40
N VAL A 120 -9.75 -6.60 7.06
CA VAL A 120 -11.01 -6.38 7.80
C VAL A 120 -11.33 -7.68 8.52
N ILE A 121 -11.46 -7.62 9.83
CA ILE A 121 -11.76 -8.76 10.69
C ILE A 121 -12.95 -8.37 11.57
N GLY A 122 -14.02 -9.16 11.54
CA GLY A 122 -15.24 -8.83 12.28
C GLY A 122 -15.87 -7.49 11.86
N GLY A 123 -15.74 -7.12 10.57
CA GLY A 123 -16.29 -5.89 10.01
C GLY A 123 -15.51 -4.60 10.32
N SER A 124 -14.36 -4.70 10.99
CA SER A 124 -13.50 -3.55 11.29
C SER A 124 -12.10 -3.72 10.69
N VAL A 125 -11.49 -2.63 10.21
CA VAL A 125 -10.10 -2.68 9.74
C VAL A 125 -9.18 -2.99 10.92
N HIS A 126 -8.47 -4.12 10.81
CA HIS A 126 -7.52 -4.59 11.79
C HIS A 126 -6.16 -3.93 11.57
N ARG A 127 -5.80 -3.04 12.50
CA ARG A 127 -4.58 -2.22 12.47
C ARG A 127 -3.43 -2.76 13.33
N GLY A 128 -3.75 -3.69 14.23
CA GLY A 128 -2.83 -4.28 15.19
C GLY A 128 -2.44 -3.33 16.33
N ALA A 129 -2.04 -3.89 17.47
CA ALA A 129 -1.71 -3.12 18.68
C ALA A 129 -0.48 -2.21 18.54
N ARG A 130 0.37 -2.46 17.54
CA ARG A 130 1.61 -1.72 17.25
C ARG A 130 1.58 -1.09 15.86
N THR A 131 0.39 -0.79 15.34
CA THR A 131 0.13 -0.18 14.03
C THR A 131 0.61 -0.92 12.78
N GLY A 132 1.30 -2.06 12.94
CA GLY A 132 1.93 -2.83 11.87
C GLY A 132 1.12 -4.02 11.34
N ALA A 133 -0.19 -4.13 11.60
CA ALA A 133 -0.96 -5.18 10.93
C ALA A 133 -1.05 -4.90 9.41
N GLY A 134 -1.05 -5.93 8.59
CA GLY A 134 -1.14 -5.78 7.13
C GLY A 134 0.20 -5.60 6.41
N GLU A 135 1.35 -5.76 7.09
CA GLU A 135 2.69 -5.92 6.47
C GLU A 135 2.84 -7.29 5.77
N PHE A 136 1.81 -7.66 5.01
CA PHE A 136 1.63 -8.96 4.36
C PHE A 136 2.77 -9.31 3.41
N GLY A 137 3.27 -8.32 2.65
CA GLY A 137 4.35 -8.53 1.69
C GLY A 137 5.65 -9.02 2.34
N HIS A 138 5.86 -8.74 3.63
CA HIS A 138 7.09 -9.10 4.33
C HIS A 138 7.05 -10.46 5.02
N GLN A 139 5.97 -11.24 4.86
CA GLN A 139 5.95 -12.63 5.29
C GLN A 139 7.04 -13.43 4.55
N VAL A 140 7.91 -14.12 5.29
CA VAL A 140 8.96 -14.96 4.72
C VAL A 140 8.38 -16.32 4.35
N ILE A 141 8.43 -16.66 3.06
CA ILE A 141 8.00 -17.97 2.54
C ILE A 141 9.15 -18.78 1.90
N GLN A 142 10.33 -18.19 1.76
CA GLN A 142 11.54 -18.85 1.27
C GLN A 142 12.77 -18.36 2.04
N LEU A 143 13.25 -19.12 3.03
CA LEU A 143 14.36 -18.68 3.90
C LEU A 143 15.63 -18.31 3.09
N ASP A 144 15.92 -19.08 2.05
CA ASP A 144 17.05 -18.84 1.13
C ASP A 144 16.68 -17.97 -0.08
N GLY A 145 15.62 -17.16 0.07
CA GLY A 145 15.09 -16.31 -0.98
C GLY A 145 15.92 -15.05 -1.28
N PRO A 146 15.48 -14.26 -2.27
CA PRO A 146 16.10 -12.97 -2.57
C PRO A 146 15.99 -12.04 -1.37
N ARG A 147 16.94 -11.10 -1.25
CA ARG A 147 16.87 -10.04 -0.22
C ARG A 147 15.66 -9.15 -0.47
N CYS A 148 14.92 -8.85 0.60
CA CYS A 148 13.88 -7.85 0.61
C CYS A 148 14.45 -6.52 1.13
N THR A 149 13.87 -5.40 0.70
CA THR A 149 14.24 -4.05 1.16
C THR A 149 13.95 -3.84 2.64
N CYS A 150 13.05 -4.64 3.25
CA CYS A 150 12.80 -4.61 4.69
C CYS A 150 13.98 -5.14 5.54
N GLY A 151 14.94 -5.84 4.92
CA GLY A 151 16.10 -6.45 5.57
C GLY A 151 16.10 -7.98 5.58
N ASP A 152 14.93 -8.61 5.42
CA ASP A 152 14.76 -10.07 5.41
C ASP A 152 15.08 -10.70 4.05
N ARG A 153 14.84 -12.01 3.94
CA ARG A 153 14.96 -12.81 2.71
C ARG A 153 13.70 -13.61 2.41
N GLY A 154 13.37 -13.71 1.12
CA GLY A 154 12.24 -14.47 0.61
C GLY A 154 10.88 -14.05 1.16
N CYS A 155 10.73 -12.76 1.39
CA CYS A 155 9.44 -12.13 1.57
C CYS A 155 8.55 -12.37 0.34
N VAL A 156 7.24 -12.52 0.54
CA VAL A 156 6.25 -12.64 -0.55
C VAL A 156 6.43 -11.50 -1.56
N GLU A 157 6.61 -10.26 -1.09
CA GLU A 157 6.86 -9.09 -1.94
C GLU A 157 8.08 -9.27 -2.84
N ALA A 158 9.23 -9.63 -2.25
CA ALA A 158 10.48 -9.78 -2.99
C ALA A 158 10.38 -10.86 -4.07
N LEU A 159 9.70 -11.97 -3.76
CA LEU A 159 9.47 -13.06 -4.70
C LEU A 159 8.48 -12.67 -5.80
N CYS A 160 7.36 -12.03 -5.46
CA CYS A 160 6.37 -11.53 -6.41
C CYS A 160 7.00 -10.53 -7.37
N LEU A 161 7.68 -9.50 -6.86
CA LEU A 161 8.31 -8.47 -7.69
C LEU A 161 9.42 -9.05 -8.57
N ALA A 162 10.19 -10.03 -8.08
CA ALA A 162 11.18 -10.72 -8.89
C ALA A 162 10.55 -11.52 -10.05
N ALA A 163 9.40 -12.16 -9.82
CA ALA A 163 8.67 -12.86 -10.88
C ALA A 163 8.09 -11.88 -11.92
N VAL A 164 7.47 -10.79 -11.46
CA VAL A 164 6.95 -9.71 -12.32
C VAL A 164 8.06 -9.10 -13.17
N ALA A 165 9.24 -8.84 -12.60
CA ALA A 165 10.39 -8.29 -13.33
C ALA A 165 10.90 -9.21 -14.45
N ARG A 166 10.64 -10.53 -14.37
CA ARG A 166 10.96 -11.50 -15.44
C ARG A 166 9.81 -11.72 -16.42
N GLY A 167 8.66 -11.07 -16.23
CA GLY A 167 7.45 -11.31 -17.01
C GLY A 167 6.72 -12.60 -16.65
N ASP A 168 7.04 -13.22 -15.51
CA ASP A 168 6.46 -14.48 -15.07
C ASP A 168 5.23 -14.22 -14.17
N VAL A 169 4.11 -13.88 -14.81
CA VAL A 169 2.85 -13.52 -14.13
C VAL A 169 2.27 -14.72 -13.37
N GLU A 170 2.38 -15.92 -13.92
CA GLU A 170 1.88 -17.15 -13.28
C GLU A 170 2.64 -17.44 -11.99
N GLU A 171 3.97 -17.30 -11.98
CA GLU A 171 4.76 -17.41 -10.75
C GLU A 171 4.41 -16.30 -9.76
N ALA A 172 4.24 -15.05 -10.22
CA ALA A 172 3.85 -13.94 -9.35
C ALA A 172 2.49 -14.21 -8.67
N ALA A 173 1.51 -14.73 -9.42
CA ALA A 173 0.20 -15.10 -8.91
C ALA A 173 0.27 -16.29 -7.94
N ARG A 174 1.12 -17.29 -8.22
CA ARG A 174 1.35 -18.43 -7.33
C ARG A 174 1.98 -18.01 -6.00
N VAL A 175 2.98 -17.14 -6.03
CA VAL A 175 3.63 -16.58 -4.83
C VAL A 175 2.64 -15.76 -4.01
N LEU A 176 1.86 -14.89 -4.66
CA LEU A 176 0.80 -14.12 -4.01
C LEU A 176 -0.23 -15.07 -3.35
N GLY A 177 -0.59 -16.14 -4.07
CA GLY A 177 -1.48 -17.19 -3.58
C GLY A 177 -0.94 -17.92 -2.34
N ALA A 178 0.36 -18.19 -2.27
CA ALA A 178 0.98 -18.79 -1.09
C ALA A 178 0.86 -17.88 0.14
N GLY A 179 1.12 -16.58 -0.03
CA GLY A 179 0.89 -15.60 1.03
C GLY A 179 -0.58 -15.52 1.44
N ALA A 180 -1.51 -15.48 0.47
CA ALA A 180 -2.94 -15.44 0.73
C ALA A 180 -3.43 -16.70 1.49
N ALA A 181 -2.90 -17.88 1.15
CA ALA A 181 -3.22 -19.13 1.84
C ALA A 181 -2.81 -19.12 3.32
N ASN A 182 -1.69 -18.47 3.65
CA ASN A 182 -1.26 -18.27 5.03
C ASN A 182 -2.22 -17.34 5.79
N LEU A 183 -2.67 -16.24 5.17
CA LEU A 183 -3.68 -15.37 5.78
C LEU A 183 -5.00 -16.10 6.01
N VAL A 184 -5.50 -16.84 5.02
CA VAL A 184 -6.72 -17.65 5.15
C VAL A 184 -6.60 -18.62 6.30
N GLY A 185 -5.49 -19.37 6.38
CA GLY A 185 -5.30 -20.34 7.45
C GLY A 185 -5.09 -19.74 8.84
N LEU A 186 -4.60 -18.50 8.93
CA LEU A 186 -4.31 -17.85 10.20
C LEU A 186 -5.48 -17.02 10.74
N LEU A 187 -6.21 -16.35 9.85
CA LEU A 187 -7.20 -15.33 10.20
C LEU A 187 -8.65 -15.73 9.90
N ASP A 188 -8.86 -16.84 9.18
CA ASP A 188 -10.19 -17.33 8.81
C ASP A 188 -11.04 -16.25 8.13
N ILE A 189 -10.60 -15.83 6.94
CA ILE A 189 -11.25 -14.76 6.16
C ILE A 189 -12.19 -15.34 5.09
N ASP A 190 -13.28 -14.61 4.83
CA ASP A 190 -14.36 -15.01 3.93
C ASP A 190 -13.99 -14.84 2.45
N VAL A 191 -13.08 -13.91 2.12
CA VAL A 191 -12.73 -13.58 0.73
C VAL A 191 -11.40 -12.85 0.63
N VAL A 192 -10.68 -13.11 -0.47
CA VAL A 192 -9.49 -12.39 -0.87
C VAL A 192 -9.82 -11.45 -2.03
N LEU A 193 -9.59 -10.16 -1.82
CA LEU A 193 -9.76 -9.11 -2.82
C LEU A 193 -8.39 -8.68 -3.35
N LEU A 194 -8.21 -8.70 -4.67
CA LEU A 194 -6.95 -8.34 -5.31
C LEU A 194 -7.02 -6.95 -5.93
N GLY A 195 -5.95 -6.16 -5.81
CA GLY A 195 -5.86 -4.87 -6.45
C GLY A 195 -4.42 -4.43 -6.69
N GLY A 196 -4.28 -3.17 -7.14
CA GLY A 196 -3.00 -2.59 -7.53
C GLY A 196 -2.71 -2.76 -9.02
N ARG A 197 -1.77 -1.94 -9.51
CA ARG A 197 -1.49 -1.78 -10.95
C ARG A 197 -1.02 -3.08 -11.60
N THR A 198 -0.27 -3.90 -10.87
CA THR A 198 0.26 -5.16 -11.36
C THR A 198 -0.84 -6.21 -11.52
N VAL A 199 -1.81 -6.26 -10.59
CA VAL A 199 -2.99 -7.12 -10.77
C VAL A 199 -3.85 -6.60 -11.92
N ALA A 200 -4.01 -5.27 -12.02
CA ALA A 200 -4.85 -4.66 -13.06
C ALA A 200 -4.35 -4.89 -14.49
N SER A 201 -3.06 -5.18 -14.70
CA SER A 201 -2.54 -5.49 -16.05
C SER A 201 -2.95 -6.89 -16.52
N GLU A 202 -3.11 -7.85 -15.61
CA GLU A 202 -3.38 -9.27 -15.92
C GLU A 202 -4.39 -9.87 -14.90
N PRO A 203 -5.59 -9.29 -14.74
CA PRO A 203 -6.47 -9.58 -13.61
C PRO A 203 -6.91 -11.04 -13.53
N GLU A 204 -7.19 -11.66 -14.67
CA GLU A 204 -7.63 -13.05 -14.71
C GLU A 204 -6.53 -14.02 -14.31
N ALA A 205 -5.28 -13.76 -14.70
CA ALA A 205 -4.14 -14.60 -14.33
C ALA A 205 -3.94 -14.59 -12.82
N PHE A 206 -4.00 -13.42 -12.19
CA PHE A 206 -3.90 -13.30 -10.73
C PHE A 206 -5.07 -13.98 -10.00
N VAL A 207 -6.31 -13.77 -10.44
CA VAL A 207 -7.48 -14.44 -9.83
C VAL A 207 -7.37 -15.96 -9.95
N ARG A 208 -7.02 -16.48 -11.14
CA ARG A 208 -6.83 -17.92 -11.36
C ARG A 208 -5.67 -18.49 -10.53
N GLY A 209 -4.50 -17.85 -10.55
CA GLY A 209 -3.31 -18.35 -9.87
C GLY A 209 -3.46 -18.35 -8.34
N VAL A 210 -3.95 -17.26 -7.76
CA VAL A 210 -4.25 -17.19 -6.32
C VAL A 210 -5.36 -18.19 -5.96
N GLY A 211 -6.44 -18.25 -6.75
CA GLY A 211 -7.55 -19.18 -6.57
C GLY A 211 -7.12 -20.65 -6.65
N ALA A 212 -6.18 -21.00 -7.53
CA ALA A 212 -5.63 -22.35 -7.63
C ALA A 212 -4.90 -22.77 -6.36
N VAL A 213 -4.12 -21.86 -5.75
CA VAL A 213 -3.43 -22.12 -4.48
C VAL A 213 -4.43 -22.30 -3.33
N LEU A 214 -5.43 -21.41 -3.22
CA LEU A 214 -6.46 -21.52 -2.18
C LEU A 214 -7.32 -22.77 -2.36
N GLY A 215 -7.70 -23.12 -3.60
CA GLY A 215 -8.42 -24.35 -3.89
C GLY A 215 -7.61 -25.60 -3.58
N ALA A 216 -6.30 -25.60 -3.82
CA ALA A 216 -5.41 -26.69 -3.43
C ALA A 216 -5.31 -26.81 -1.91
N ARG A 217 -5.28 -25.69 -1.17
CA ARG A 217 -5.35 -25.68 0.30
C ARG A 217 -6.67 -26.30 0.79
N ALA A 218 -7.80 -25.80 0.30
CA ALA A 218 -9.14 -26.25 0.69
C ALA A 218 -9.30 -27.78 0.54
N ARG A 219 -8.84 -28.35 -0.58
CA ARG A 219 -8.83 -29.81 -0.79
C ARG A 219 -8.00 -30.58 0.26
N ARG A 220 -6.90 -30.01 0.75
CA ARG A 220 -6.06 -30.66 1.78
C ARG A 220 -6.66 -30.55 3.18
N THR A 221 -7.38 -29.48 3.48
CA THR A 221 -7.98 -29.23 4.79
C THR A 221 -9.41 -29.73 4.92
N GLY A 222 -10.07 -30.07 3.81
CA GLY A 222 -11.47 -30.48 3.80
C GLY A 222 -12.45 -29.31 3.95
N GLU A 223 -11.98 -28.08 3.72
CA GLU A 223 -12.76 -26.84 3.80
C GLU A 223 -13.25 -26.41 2.41
N GLU A 224 -14.16 -25.45 2.38
CA GLU A 224 -14.53 -24.76 1.13
C GLU A 224 -13.42 -23.79 0.71
N ALA A 225 -13.28 -23.60 -0.61
CA ALA A 225 -12.28 -22.68 -1.13
C ALA A 225 -12.73 -21.23 -0.93
N VAL A 226 -11.91 -20.46 -0.20
CA VAL A 226 -12.12 -19.02 -0.05
C VAL A 226 -12.12 -18.33 -1.42
N PRO A 227 -13.19 -17.61 -1.80
CA PRO A 227 -13.28 -16.93 -3.08
C PRO A 227 -12.20 -15.86 -3.26
N VAL A 228 -11.77 -15.70 -4.52
CA VAL A 228 -10.79 -14.70 -4.94
C VAL A 228 -11.40 -13.87 -6.06
N ARG A 229 -11.30 -12.55 -5.96
CA ARG A 229 -11.74 -11.64 -7.04
C ARG A 229 -10.99 -10.33 -7.02
N VAL A 230 -11.01 -9.61 -8.14
CA VAL A 230 -10.52 -8.23 -8.19
C VAL A 230 -11.43 -7.34 -7.35
N ALA A 231 -10.81 -6.45 -6.57
CA ALA A 231 -11.51 -5.51 -5.72
C ALA A 231 -12.37 -4.56 -6.58
N PRO A 232 -13.67 -4.40 -6.27
CA PRO A 232 -14.51 -3.44 -6.97
C PRO A 232 -14.11 -2.01 -6.58
N GLY A 233 -13.93 -1.13 -7.57
CA GLY A 233 -13.67 0.28 -7.33
C GLY A 233 -12.54 0.83 -8.20
N GLY A 234 -12.84 1.88 -8.95
CA GLY A 234 -11.84 2.63 -9.71
C GLY A 234 -10.87 3.40 -8.81
N GLY A 235 -10.08 4.31 -9.38
CA GLY A 235 -9.01 5.06 -8.69
C GLY A 235 -9.39 5.92 -7.47
N ARG A 236 -10.62 5.82 -6.95
CA ARG A 236 -11.12 6.57 -5.79
C ARG A 236 -11.26 5.75 -4.51
N VAL A 237 -11.13 4.41 -4.53
CA VAL A 237 -11.39 3.57 -3.34
C VAL A 237 -10.54 3.96 -2.13
N VAL A 238 -9.27 4.26 -2.35
CA VAL A 238 -8.33 4.74 -1.32
C VAL A 238 -8.79 6.08 -0.75
N ALA A 239 -9.15 7.03 -1.62
CA ALA A 239 -9.60 8.36 -1.21
C ALA A 239 -10.91 8.30 -0.41
N VAL A 240 -11.87 7.46 -0.85
CA VAL A 240 -13.13 7.23 -0.12
C VAL A 240 -12.84 6.67 1.26
N GLY A 241 -11.98 5.65 1.38
CA GLY A 241 -11.68 5.06 2.69
C GLY A 241 -10.85 5.96 3.60
N ALA A 242 -9.96 6.80 3.03
CA ALA A 242 -9.29 7.85 3.79
C ALA A 242 -10.32 8.83 4.36
N ALA A 243 -11.28 9.30 3.57
CA ALA A 243 -12.37 10.15 4.04
C ALA A 243 -13.25 9.44 5.10
N GLN A 244 -13.55 8.15 4.93
CA GLN A 244 -14.27 7.37 5.94
C GLN A 244 -13.52 7.27 7.27
N SER A 245 -12.20 7.32 7.27
CA SER A 245 -11.39 7.32 8.50
C SER A 245 -11.65 8.57 9.37
N VAL A 246 -12.04 9.69 8.76
CA VAL A 246 -12.47 10.90 9.48
C VAL A 246 -13.87 10.74 10.06
N LEU A 247 -14.75 10.05 9.35
CA LEU A 247 -16.15 9.87 9.75
C LEU A 247 -16.33 8.77 10.80
N GLY A 248 -15.44 7.78 10.86
CA GLY A 248 -15.52 6.63 11.77
C GLY A 248 -15.72 7.00 13.24
N PRO A 249 -14.96 7.93 13.84
CA PRO A 249 -15.18 8.37 15.22
C PRO A 249 -16.51 9.08 15.46
N VAL A 250 -17.14 9.63 14.42
CA VAL A 250 -18.37 10.44 14.52
C VAL A 250 -19.62 9.60 14.26
N PHE A 251 -19.55 8.71 13.27
CA PHE A 251 -20.70 7.97 12.74
C PHE A 251 -20.48 6.45 12.67
N GLY A 252 -19.25 5.98 12.89
CA GLY A 252 -18.95 4.55 12.89
C GLY A 252 -19.54 3.87 14.12
N ARG A 253 -19.84 2.57 14.00
CA ARG A 253 -20.06 1.72 15.17
C ARG A 253 -18.73 1.73 15.94
N GLY A 254 -18.69 2.48 17.04
CA GLY A 254 -17.46 2.76 17.77
C GLY A 254 -16.70 1.50 18.12
N VAL A 255 -15.38 1.57 17.92
CA VAL A 255 -14.44 0.64 18.56
C VAL A 255 -14.38 1.08 20.02
N GLY A 256 -15.26 0.48 20.85
CA GLY A 256 -15.08 0.41 22.29
C GLY A 256 -14.21 -0.80 22.63
#